data_AF-A0A4Q3KDQ2-F1
#
_entry.id   AF-A0A4Q3KDQ2-F1
#
_cell.length_a   1.000
_cell.length_b   1.000
_cell.length_c   1.000
_cell.angle_alpha   90.00
_cell.angle_beta   90.00
_cell.angle_gamma   90.00
#
_symmetry.space_group_name_H-M   'P 1'
#
loop_
_entity.id
_entity.type
_entity.pdbx_description
1 polymer ?
#
loop_
_entity_poly.entity_id
_entity_poly.type
_entity_poly.pdbx_seq_one_letter_code
_entity_poly.pdbx_strand_id
1 'polypeptide(L)'
;MPAHLHPTRSRWIAASLAVLLLAGCEIPGLGPDPRTVQRDAEAKAVGGACRHALRGLEDCFTLNPKSNKALVFAGWKDMDQYMRENKIEGSPSVLGKVEKPATTRRSADAETESRDPESGRSRS
;
A
#
# COMPACT_ATOMS: atom_id res chain seq x y z
N MET A 1 -21.30 5.36 60.87
CA MET A 1 -21.70 6.60 60.17
C MET A 1 -22.18 6.20 58.78
N PRO A 2 -23.49 6.26 58.47
CA PRO A 2 -23.97 5.91 57.13
C PRO A 2 -23.65 7.07 56.18
N ALA A 3 -22.90 6.78 55.12
CA ALA A 3 -22.66 7.73 54.04
C ALA A 3 -24.00 7.93 53.29
N HIS A 4 -24.69 9.03 53.56
CA HIS A 4 -25.84 9.44 52.75
C HIS A 4 -25.32 9.87 51.36
N LEU A 5 -25.31 8.93 50.41
CA LEU A 5 -25.15 9.27 49.01
C LEU A 5 -26.39 10.07 48.59
N HIS A 6 -26.20 11.38 48.39
CA HIS A 6 -27.25 12.25 47.89
C HIS A 6 -27.81 11.69 46.57
N PRO A 7 -29.14 11.63 46.41
CA PRO A 7 -29.79 11.06 45.22
C PRO A 7 -29.35 11.76 43.93
N THR A 8 -28.91 13.02 44.02
CA THR A 8 -28.28 13.76 42.93
C THR A 8 -26.94 13.13 42.51
N ARG A 9 -26.03 12.84 43.45
CA ARG A 9 -24.71 12.22 43.16
C ARG A 9 -24.85 10.84 42.52
N SER A 10 -25.83 10.05 42.96
CA SER A 10 -26.16 8.75 42.37
C SER A 10 -26.63 8.87 40.90
N ARG A 11 -27.47 9.88 40.60
CA ARG A 11 -27.91 10.19 39.23
C ARG A 11 -26.76 10.61 38.32
N TRP A 12 -25.82 11.42 38.81
CA TRP A 12 -24.64 11.81 38.04
C TRP A 12 -23.73 10.62 37.75
N ILE A 13 -23.49 9.74 38.72
CA ILE A 13 -22.68 8.52 38.50
C ILE A 13 -23.36 7.60 37.48
N ALA A 14 -24.67 7.37 37.60
CA ALA A 14 -25.41 6.56 36.63
C ALA A 14 -25.40 7.17 35.22
N ALA A 15 -25.54 8.50 35.11
CA ALA A 15 -25.47 9.21 33.83
C ALA A 15 -24.06 9.11 33.21
N SER A 16 -23.00 9.29 33.99
CA SER A 16 -21.62 9.14 33.51
C SER A 16 -21.32 7.72 33.05
N LEU A 17 -21.81 6.71 33.79
CA LEU A 17 -21.67 5.31 33.41
C LEU A 17 -22.44 4.99 32.12
N ALA A 18 -23.63 5.56 31.94
CA ALA A 18 -24.40 5.44 30.71
C ALA A 18 -23.70 6.10 29.52
N VAL A 19 -23.10 7.29 29.68
CA VAL A 19 -22.32 7.95 28.63
C VAL A 19 -21.07 7.15 28.26
N LEU A 20 -20.38 6.57 29.25
CA LEU A 20 -19.23 5.66 29.00
C LEU A 20 -19.65 4.39 28.26
N LEU A 21 -20.83 3.84 28.55
CA LEU A 21 -21.39 2.70 27.83
C LEU A 21 -21.82 3.07 26.39
N LEU A 22 -22.27 4.30 26.15
CA LEU A 22 -22.65 4.79 24.81
C LEU A 22 -21.44 5.24 23.97
N ALA A 23 -20.30 5.58 24.58
CA ALA A 23 -19.07 5.95 23.85
C ALA A 23 -18.36 4.75 23.20
N GLY A 24 -18.84 3.52 23.41
CA GLY A 24 -18.34 2.29 22.80
C GLY A 24 -18.97 1.92 21.45
N CYS A 25 -19.87 2.74 20.90
CA CYS A 25 -20.42 2.51 19.57
C CYS A 25 -19.37 2.85 18.50
N GLU A 26 -18.76 1.81 17.91
CA GLU A 26 -18.10 1.86 16.61
C GLU A 26 -19.05 2.57 15.64
N ILE A 27 -18.66 3.72 15.09
CA ILE A 27 -19.52 4.48 14.18
C ILE A 27 -19.59 3.69 12.88
N PRO A 28 -20.74 3.08 12.54
CA PRO A 28 -20.84 2.26 11.33
C PRO A 28 -20.65 3.19 10.13
N GLY A 29 -19.47 3.13 9.50
CA GLY A 29 -19.13 3.97 8.35
C GLY A 29 -17.82 4.77 8.44
N LEU A 30 -17.11 4.77 9.59
CA LEU A 30 -15.76 5.34 9.72
C LEU A 30 -14.64 4.28 9.57
N GLY A 31 -14.94 3.20 8.85
CA GLY A 31 -13.94 2.20 8.49
C GLY A 31 -12.78 2.81 7.68
N PRO A 32 -11.62 2.12 7.62
CA PRO A 32 -10.51 2.55 6.79
C PRO A 32 -10.98 2.80 5.35
N ASP A 33 -10.43 3.83 4.69
CA ASP A 33 -10.81 4.22 3.31
C ASP A 33 -10.90 2.95 2.43
N PRO A 34 -12.03 2.70 1.76
CA PRO A 34 -12.19 1.50 0.94
C PRO A 34 -11.06 1.33 -0.08
N ARG A 35 -10.42 2.42 -0.53
CA ARG A 35 -9.24 2.36 -1.40
C ARG A 35 -8.02 1.77 -0.70
N THR A 36 -7.78 2.09 0.57
CA THR A 36 -6.62 1.52 1.30
C THR A 36 -6.86 0.04 1.59
N VAL A 37 -8.08 -0.33 1.98
CA VAL A 37 -8.48 -1.73 2.16
C VAL A 37 -8.27 -2.52 0.86
N GLN A 38 -8.68 -1.96 -0.29
CA GLN A 38 -8.49 -2.60 -1.58
C GLN A 38 -7.00 -2.75 -1.92
N ARG A 39 -6.17 -1.73 -1.68
CA ARG A 39 -4.72 -1.80 -1.93
C ARG A 39 -4.02 -2.81 -1.03
N ASP A 40 -4.46 -2.93 0.21
CA ASP A 40 -3.92 -3.90 1.16
C ASP A 40 -4.30 -5.33 0.79
N ALA A 41 -5.55 -5.53 0.32
CA ALA A 41 -6.01 -6.80 -0.21
C ALA A 41 -5.24 -7.19 -1.50
N GLU A 42 -5.05 -6.23 -2.41
CA GLU A 42 -4.24 -6.42 -3.63
C GLU A 42 -2.80 -6.81 -3.29
N ALA A 43 -2.17 -6.15 -2.31
CA ALA A 43 -0.80 -6.48 -1.90
C ALA A 43 -0.68 -7.93 -1.40
N LYS A 44 -1.62 -8.40 -0.58
CA LYS A 44 -1.65 -9.81 -0.14
C LYS A 44 -1.88 -10.76 -1.31
N ALA A 45 -2.81 -10.44 -2.21
CA ALA A 45 -3.09 -11.27 -3.38
C ALA A 45 -1.86 -11.40 -4.29
N VAL A 46 -1.13 -10.31 -4.51
CA VAL A 46 0.14 -10.29 -5.25
C VAL A 46 1.17 -11.22 -4.60
N GLY A 47 1.34 -11.14 -3.28
CA GLY A 47 2.25 -12.02 -2.54
C GLY A 47 1.94 -13.50 -2.72
N GLY A 48 0.65 -13.87 -2.57
CA GLY A 48 0.21 -15.24 -2.79
C GLY A 48 0.44 -15.71 -4.22
N ALA A 49 0.09 -14.88 -5.21
CA ALA A 49 0.34 -15.17 -6.61
C ALA A 49 1.84 -15.37 -6.91
N CYS A 50 2.72 -14.54 -6.35
CA CYS A 50 4.17 -14.69 -6.49
C CYS A 50 4.68 -16.03 -5.94
N ARG A 51 4.16 -16.48 -4.78
CA ARG A 51 4.55 -17.77 -4.22
C ARG A 51 4.09 -18.92 -5.09
N HIS A 52 2.83 -18.90 -5.50
CA HIS A 52 2.26 -19.91 -6.39
C HIS A 52 3.01 -19.95 -7.73
N ALA A 53 3.51 -18.80 -8.19
CA ALA A 53 4.34 -18.67 -9.37
C ALA A 53 5.80 -19.14 -9.20
N LEU A 54 6.14 -19.71 -8.03
CA LEU A 54 7.49 -20.15 -7.65
C LEU A 54 8.55 -19.04 -7.73
N ARG A 55 8.17 -17.79 -7.49
CA ARG A 55 9.10 -16.65 -7.43
C ARG A 55 9.59 -16.37 -6.01
N GLY A 56 10.82 -15.87 -5.93
CA GLY A 56 11.38 -15.28 -4.72
C GLY A 56 10.71 -13.94 -4.37
N LEU A 57 10.82 -13.56 -3.10
CA LEU A 57 10.26 -12.31 -2.58
C LEU A 57 10.90 -11.05 -3.19
N GLU A 58 12.21 -11.08 -3.38
CA GLU A 58 12.96 -9.96 -3.99
C GLU A 58 12.47 -9.64 -5.41
N ASP A 59 12.18 -10.68 -6.20
CA ASP A 59 11.59 -10.53 -7.53
C ASP A 59 10.17 -9.96 -7.43
N CYS A 60 9.38 -10.46 -6.47
CA CYS A 60 8.01 -10.00 -6.27
C CYS A 60 7.95 -8.50 -5.91
N PHE A 61 8.88 -8.02 -5.06
CA PHE A 61 9.00 -6.59 -4.74
C PHE A 61 9.46 -5.75 -5.93
N THR A 62 10.35 -6.29 -6.76
CA THR A 62 10.84 -5.62 -7.97
C THR A 62 9.73 -5.47 -9.01
N LEU A 63 8.89 -6.50 -9.18
CA LEU A 63 7.76 -6.48 -10.11
C LEU A 63 6.58 -5.62 -9.61
N ASN A 64 6.45 -5.44 -8.30
CA ASN A 64 5.32 -4.75 -7.67
C ASN A 64 5.76 -3.60 -6.75
N PRO A 65 6.44 -2.56 -7.28
CA PRO A 65 7.04 -1.50 -6.46
C PRO A 65 6.02 -0.59 -5.77
N LYS A 66 4.75 -0.61 -6.20
CA LYS A 66 3.66 0.17 -5.61
C LYS A 66 2.91 -0.59 -4.50
N SER A 67 3.13 -1.89 -4.37
CA SER A 67 2.45 -2.71 -3.38
C SER A 67 3.12 -2.58 -2.02
N ASN A 68 2.33 -2.65 -0.94
CA ASN A 68 2.86 -2.66 0.41
C ASN A 68 3.69 -3.94 0.63
N LYS A 69 5.02 -3.80 0.76
CA LYS A 69 5.95 -4.94 0.89
C LYS A 69 5.63 -5.87 2.06
N ALA A 70 5.18 -5.32 3.18
CA ALA A 70 4.84 -6.12 4.35
C ALA A 70 3.62 -7.02 4.07
N LEU A 71 2.62 -6.50 3.35
CA LEU A 71 1.42 -7.25 2.99
C LEU A 71 1.66 -8.23 1.85
N VAL A 72 2.54 -7.90 0.90
CA VAL A 72 3.05 -8.85 -0.09
C VAL A 72 3.74 -10.03 0.61
N PHE A 73 4.63 -9.75 1.58
CA PHE A 73 5.24 -10.82 2.38
C PHE A 73 4.20 -11.64 3.14
N ALA A 74 3.19 -10.98 3.73
CA ALA A 74 2.11 -11.67 4.43
C ALA A 74 1.33 -12.63 3.53
N GLY A 75 0.95 -12.20 2.33
CA GLY A 75 0.29 -13.08 1.37
C GLY A 75 1.18 -14.21 0.83
N TRP A 76 2.48 -13.94 0.67
CA TRP A 76 3.45 -14.94 0.24
C TRP A 76 3.60 -16.07 1.27
N LYS A 77 3.74 -15.74 2.57
CA LYS A 77 3.83 -16.76 3.64
C LYS A 77 2.55 -17.58 3.76
N ASP A 78 1.39 -16.95 3.62
CA ASP A 78 0.09 -17.62 3.76
C ASP A 78 -0.10 -18.62 2.61
N MET A 79 0.28 -18.22 1.39
CA MET A 79 0.26 -19.13 0.25
C MET A 79 1.33 -20.23 0.35
N ASP A 80 2.52 -19.96 0.90
CA ASP A 80 3.54 -20.99 1.11
C ASP A 80 3.05 -22.06 2.08
N GLN A 81 2.48 -21.62 3.20
CA GLN A 81 1.89 -22.52 4.18
C GLN A 81 0.76 -23.34 3.55
N TYR A 82 -0.16 -22.68 2.85
CA TYR A 82 -1.28 -23.33 2.17
C TYR A 82 -0.80 -24.38 1.16
N MET A 83 0.20 -24.07 0.33
CA MET A 83 0.75 -25.02 -0.63
C MET A 83 1.41 -26.23 0.04
N ARG A 84 2.11 -26.03 1.17
CA ARG A 84 2.75 -27.12 1.93
C ARG A 84 1.72 -28.03 2.60
N GLU A 85 0.71 -27.46 3.22
CA GLU A 85 -0.36 -28.20 3.89
C GLU A 85 -1.20 -29.00 2.89
N ASN A 86 -1.44 -28.44 1.71
CA ASN A 86 -2.35 -29.03 0.70
C ASN A 86 -1.62 -29.72 -0.46
N LYS A 87 -0.28 -29.80 -0.42
CA LYS A 87 0.57 -30.41 -1.47
C LYS A 87 0.27 -29.86 -2.86
N ILE A 88 0.08 -28.55 -2.93
CA ILE A 88 -0.20 -27.87 -4.19
C ILE A 88 1.12 -27.58 -4.89
N GLU A 89 1.22 -28.01 -6.14
CA GLU A 89 2.34 -27.66 -7.00
C GLU A 89 2.18 -26.22 -7.52
N GLY A 90 3.27 -25.47 -7.49
CA GLY A 90 3.30 -24.13 -8.06
C GLY A 90 3.38 -24.17 -9.58
N SER A 91 2.96 -23.09 -10.23
CA SER A 91 3.01 -22.93 -11.68
C SER A 91 4.03 -21.85 -12.04
N PRO A 92 5.24 -22.20 -12.52
CA PRO A 92 6.25 -21.23 -12.87
C PRO A 92 5.71 -20.17 -13.84
N SER A 93 5.92 -18.90 -13.52
CA SER A 93 5.51 -17.82 -14.41
C SER A 93 6.36 -17.78 -15.69
N VAL A 94 5.71 -17.73 -16.85
CA VAL A 94 6.36 -17.56 -18.17
C VAL A 94 6.56 -16.10 -18.59
N LEU A 95 6.17 -15.13 -17.75
CA LEU A 95 6.39 -13.73 -18.05
C LEU A 95 7.88 -13.38 -17.90
N GLY A 96 8.52 -13.03 -19.03
CA GLY A 96 9.87 -12.48 -19.07
C GLY A 96 10.00 -11.13 -18.36
N LYS A 97 11.24 -10.63 -18.25
CA LYS A 97 11.54 -9.36 -17.59
C LYS A 97 10.72 -8.24 -18.24
N VAL A 98 9.75 -7.70 -17.52
CA VAL A 98 8.97 -6.55 -18.01
C VAL A 98 9.91 -5.35 -17.97
N GLU A 99 10.43 -4.95 -19.12
CA GLU A 99 11.13 -3.68 -19.25
C GLU A 99 10.16 -2.56 -18.88
N LYS A 100 10.53 -1.80 -17.86
CA LYS A 100 9.80 -0.59 -17.44
C LYS A 100 9.73 0.33 -18.67
N PRO A 101 8.55 0.79 -19.12
CA PRO A 101 8.48 1.70 -20.24
C PRO A 101 9.36 2.89 -19.93
N ALA A 102 10.41 3.10 -20.73
CA ALA A 102 11.19 4.32 -20.67
C ALA A 102 10.19 5.46 -20.89
N THR A 103 10.00 6.31 -19.88
CA THR A 103 9.27 7.56 -20.04
C THR A 103 9.95 8.32 -21.17
N THR A 104 9.31 8.35 -22.32
CA THR A 104 9.71 9.16 -23.46
C THR A 104 9.77 10.61 -22.99
N ARG A 105 10.97 11.11 -22.68
CA ARG A 105 11.27 12.54 -22.79
C ARG A 105 11.21 12.86 -24.29
N ARG A 106 10.13 13.52 -24.71
CA ARG A 106 9.99 14.21 -25.99
C ARG A 106 8.89 15.24 -25.79
N SER A 107 9.02 16.54 -25.98
CA SER A 107 10.10 17.44 -26.43
C SER A 107 9.62 18.89 -26.15
N ALA A 108 10.49 19.86 -26.46
CA ALA A 108 10.34 21.33 -26.50
C ALA A 108 10.93 22.00 -25.24
N ASP A 109 12.18 22.44 -25.20
CA ASP A 109 12.93 23.18 -26.25
C ASP A 109 12.04 24.20 -26.94
N ALA A 110 11.66 25.23 -26.16
CA ALA A 110 11.35 26.55 -26.68
C ALA A 110 12.64 27.37 -26.62
N GLU A 111 13.29 27.45 -27.78
CA GLU A 111 14.03 28.60 -28.31
C GLU A 111 14.68 29.57 -27.32
N THR A 112 16.01 29.54 -27.26
CA THR A 112 16.79 30.79 -27.29
C THR A 112 17.91 30.62 -28.29
N GLU A 113 17.62 31.19 -29.46
CA GLU A 113 18.49 31.54 -30.56
C GLU A 113 19.87 32.05 -30.09
N SER A 114 20.94 31.33 -30.46
CA SER A 114 22.28 31.89 -30.59
C SER A 114 22.69 31.75 -32.04
N ARG A 115 22.75 32.89 -32.73
CA ARG A 115 23.09 33.06 -34.14
C ARG A 115 24.51 32.53 -34.45
N ASP A 116 24.66 32.09 -35.69
CA ASP A 116 25.78 31.38 -36.33
C ASP A 116 27.23 31.87 -36.05
N PRO A 117 28.23 30.97 -36.17
CA PRO A 117 29.63 31.33 -36.36
C PRO A 117 29.95 31.44 -37.86
N GLU A 118 30.00 32.66 -38.39
CA GLU A 118 30.44 32.94 -39.76
C GLU A 118 31.91 33.42 -39.78
N SER A 119 32.77 32.56 -40.37
CA SER A 119 33.95 32.81 -41.21
C SER A 119 34.98 33.92 -40.87
N GLY A 120 36.27 33.55 -40.91
CA GLY A 120 37.39 34.41 -40.52
C GLY A 120 38.00 35.29 -41.61
N ARG A 121 38.86 36.24 -41.20
CA ARG A 121 39.91 36.83 -42.04
C ARG A 121 40.94 37.64 -41.22
N SER A 122 42.18 37.14 -41.23
CA SER A 122 43.49 37.82 -41.31
C SER A 122 43.64 39.32 -40.93
N ARG A 123 44.70 39.56 -40.14
CA ARG A 123 45.71 40.64 -40.26
C ARG A 123 45.38 42.03 -39.70
N SER A 124 46.07 42.39 -38.61
CA SER A 124 46.82 43.65 -38.41
C SER A 124 47.63 43.58 -37.13
#